data_AF-A0A9X2XWX5-F1
#
_entry.id   AF-A0A9X2XWX5-F1
#
_cell.length_a   1.000
_cell.length_b   1.000
_cell.length_c   1.000
_cell.angle_alpha   90.00
_cell.angle_beta   90.00
_cell.angle_gamma   90.00
#
_symmetry.space_group_name_H-M   'P 1'
#
loop_
_entity.id
_entity.type
_entity.pdbx_description
1 polymer ?
#
loop_
_entity_poly.entity_id
_entity_poly.type
_entity_poly.pdbx_seq_one_letter_code
_entity_poly.pdbx_strand_id
1 'polypeptide(L)' 'MKGWLIIPVEYKGEQLEFRGKLLKGKGRYGYKIKVKVVGGEVVFEEEVNGKYKVVEQELKEGVDASLIQAIANTIEVAAK' A
#
# COMPACT_ATOMS: atom_id res chain seq x y z
N MET A 1 7.04 10.27 -16.90
CA MET A 1 7.71 9.19 -16.13
C MET A 1 6.66 8.49 -15.27
N LYS A 2 6.26 7.25 -15.59
CA LYS A 2 5.40 6.44 -14.70
C LYS A 2 6.30 5.82 -13.63
N GLY A 3 6.61 6.57 -12.58
CA GLY A 3 7.52 6.14 -11.52
C GLY A 3 6.89 5.06 -10.64
N TRP A 4 7.61 3.97 -10.44
CA TRP A 4 7.33 3.04 -9.36
C TRP A 4 7.96 3.60 -8.08
N LEU A 5 7.27 3.46 -6.96
CA LEU A 5 7.78 3.77 -5.63
C LEU A 5 8.29 2.48 -4.99
N ILE A 6 9.36 2.57 -4.20
CA ILE A 6 9.77 1.50 -3.30
C ILE A 6 9.17 1.79 -1.92
N ILE A 7 8.49 0.80 -1.35
CA ILE A 7 7.86 0.88 -0.04
C ILE A 7 8.61 -0.11 0.87
N PRO A 8 9.50 0.38 1.75
CA PRO A 8 10.25 -0.46 2.67
C PRO A 8 9.41 -0.77 3.91
N VAL A 9 9.03 -2.03 4.10
CA VAL A 9 8.12 -2.49 5.17
C VAL A 9 8.87 -3.39 6.12
N GLU A 10 8.88 -3.04 7.40
CA GLU A 10 9.30 -3.94 8.46
C GLU A 10 8.16 -4.92 8.77
N TYR A 11 8.42 -6.21 8.65
CA TYR A 11 7.45 -7.27 8.85
C TYR A 11 8.07 -8.48 9.54
N LYS A 12 7.55 -8.84 10.72
CA LYS A 12 8.05 -9.97 11.54
C LYS A 12 9.57 -9.91 11.82
N GLY A 13 10.13 -8.71 11.95
CA GLY A 13 11.56 -8.48 12.19
C GLY A 13 12.43 -8.51 10.92
N GLU A 14 11.84 -8.69 9.74
CA GLU A 14 12.53 -8.61 8.45
C GLU A 14 12.17 -7.32 7.73
N GLN A 15 13.11 -6.78 6.95
CA GLN A 15 12.87 -5.63 6.09
C GLN A 15 12.56 -6.11 4.67
N LEU A 16 11.34 -5.83 4.21
CA LEU A 16 10.84 -6.20 2.89
C LEU A 16 10.66 -4.96 2.01
N GLU A 17 10.86 -5.10 0.71
CA GLU A 17 10.62 -4.02 -0.24
C GLU A 17 9.48 -4.36 -1.19
N PHE A 18 8.50 -3.46 -1.26
CA PHE A 18 7.36 -3.60 -2.16
C PHE A 18 7.36 -2.50 -3.22
N ARG A 19 6.87 -2.85 -4.41
CA ARG A 19 6.73 -1.88 -5.51
C ARG A 19 5.34 -1.26 -5.46
N GLY A 20 5.29 0.02 -5.17
CA GLY A 20 4.10 0.86 -5.24
C GLY A 20 3.97 1.60 -6.56
N LYS A 21 2.75 1.93 -6.94
CA LYS A 21 2.43 2.81 -8.07
C LYS A 21 1.38 3.80 -7.65
N LEU A 22 1.69 5.09 -7.79
CA LEU A 22 0.72 6.15 -7.61
C LEU A 22 -0.30 6.14 -8.75
N LEU A 23 -1.57 6.13 -8.36
CA LEU A 23 -2.72 6.22 -9.23
C LEU A 23 -3.47 7.51 -8.88
N LYS A 24 -4.00 8.18 -9.91
CA LYS A 24 -4.81 9.38 -9.71
C LYS A 24 -6.15 8.97 -9.10
N GLY A 25 -6.45 9.42 -7.88
CA GLY A 25 -7.76 9.24 -7.25
C GLY A 25 -8.86 9.94 -8.05
N LYS A 26 -10.11 9.49 -7.89
CA LYS A 26 -11.30 10.12 -8.51
C LYS A 26 -12.02 11.12 -7.58
N GLY A 27 -11.51 11.38 -6.37
CA GLY A 27 -12.14 12.21 -5.35
C GLY A 27 -11.34 13.45 -4.90
N ARG A 28 -11.89 14.19 -3.92
CA ARG A 28 -11.24 15.35 -3.27
C ARG A 28 -10.03 14.97 -2.39
N TYR A 29 -9.91 13.69 -2.02
CA TYR A 29 -8.87 13.17 -1.15
C TYR A 29 -7.97 12.22 -1.94
N GLY A 30 -6.68 12.51 -1.87
CA GLY A 30 -5.61 11.51 -1.87
C GLY A 30 -5.36 10.75 -3.17
N TYR A 31 -4.09 10.54 -3.47
CA TYR A 31 -3.68 9.59 -4.49
C TYR A 31 -4.03 8.16 -4.02
N LYS A 32 -4.33 7.26 -4.95
CA LYS A 32 -4.38 5.83 -4.67
C LYS A 32 -2.98 5.24 -4.82
N ILE A 33 -2.60 4.29 -3.98
CA ILE A 33 -1.31 3.59 -4.11
C ILE A 33 -1.59 2.11 -4.36
N LYS A 34 -1.22 1.63 -5.54
CA LYS A 34 -1.29 0.21 -5.88
C LYS A 34 0.05 -0.46 -5.58
N VAL A 35 0.05 -1.43 -4.67
CA VAL A 35 1.24 -2.14 -4.20
C VAL A 35 1.20 -3.57 -4.70
N LYS A 36 2.30 -4.01 -5.33
CA LYS A 36 2.51 -5.41 -5.69
C LYS A 36 3.04 -6.17 -4.49
N VAL A 37 2.32 -7.22 -4.06
CA VAL A 37 2.74 -8.12 -2.99
C VAL A 37 2.95 -9.53 -3.52
N VAL A 38 3.62 -10.39 -2.75
CA VAL A 38 3.76 -11.79 -3.14
C VAL A 38 2.37 -12.42 -3.18
N GLY A 39 1.97 -12.87 -4.36
CA GLY A 39 0.66 -13.47 -4.56
C GLY A 39 -0.45 -12.50 -4.96
N GLY A 40 -0.16 -11.23 -5.27
CA GLY A 40 -1.21 -10.35 -5.77
C GLY A 40 -0.91 -8.86 -5.77
N GLU A 41 -1.97 -8.07 -5.74
CA GLU A 41 -1.90 -6.61 -5.69
C GLU A 41 -2.94 -6.05 -4.73
N VAL A 42 -2.58 -4.97 -4.02
CA VAL A 42 -3.44 -4.27 -3.07
C VAL A 42 -3.44 -2.79 -3.40
N VAL A 43 -4.62 -2.17 -3.39
CA VAL A 43 -4.79 -0.73 -3.61
C VAL A 43 -5.19 -0.07 -2.30
N PHE A 44 -4.38 0.91 -1.90
CA PHE A 44 -4.63 1.76 -0.75
C PHE A 44 -5.14 3.12 -1.18
N GLU A 45 -6.07 3.68 -0.42
CA GLU A 45 -6.56 5.06 -0.58
C GLU A 45 -6.46 5.79 0.74
N GLU A 46 -6.03 7.05 0.68
CA GLU A 46 -5.99 7.94 1.84
C GLU A 46 -7.42 8.34 2.26
N GLU A 47 -7.67 8.25 3.56
CA GLU A 47 -8.90 8.69 4.20
C GLU A 47 -8.78 10.15 4.66
N VAL A 48 -9.91 10.75 5.04
CA VAL A 48 -10.00 12.17 5.45
C VAL A 48 -9.08 12.52 6.64
N ASN A 49 -8.68 11.53 7.42
CA ASN A 49 -7.81 11.67 8.60
C ASN A 49 -6.32 11.37 8.30
N GLY A 50 -5.94 11.20 7.03
CA GLY A 50 -4.57 10.86 6.62
C GLY A 50 -4.18 9.40 6.82
N LYS A 51 -5.11 8.54 7.24
CA LYS A 51 -4.89 7.08 7.29
C LYS A 51 -5.07 6.47 5.92
N TYR A 52 -4.44 5.33 5.66
CA TYR A 52 -4.63 4.57 4.42
C TYR A 52 -5.42 3.29 4.67
N LYS A 53 -6.45 3.06 3.86
CA LYS A 53 -7.23 1.81 3.88
C LYS A 53 -7.12 1.05 2.57
N VAL A 54 -7.35 -0.25 2.63
CA VAL A 54 -7.51 -1.08 1.43
C VAL A 54 -8.86 -0.79 0.79
N VAL A 55 -8.86 -0.48 -0.50
CA VAL A 55 -10.08 -0.27 -1.29
C VAL A 55 -10.29 -1.34 -2.36
N GLU A 56 -9.21 -1.96 -2.83
CA GLU A 56 -9.24 -3.07 -3.79
C GLU A 56 -8.11 -4.04 -3.43
N GLN A 57 -8.38 -5.34 -3.48
CA GLN A 57 -7.36 -6.37 -3.30
C GLN A 57 -7.62 -7.55 -4.25
N GLU A 58 -6.56 -8.01 -4.90
CA GLU A 58 -6.55 -9.24 -5.68
C GLU A 58 -5.38 -10.08 -5.18
N LEU A 59 -5.66 -10.96 -4.23
CA LEU A 59 -4.67 -11.75 -3.49
C LEU A 59 -4.96 -13.24 -3.67
N LYS A 60 -3.90 -14.03 -3.87
CA LYS A 60 -3.96 -15.47 -3.70
C LYS A 60 -4.29 -15.81 -2.23
N GLU A 61 -4.89 -16.97 -2.02
CA GLU A 61 -5.15 -17.48 -0.66
C GLU A 61 -3.84 -17.55 0.16
N GLY A 62 -3.94 -17.23 1.45
CA GLY A 62 -2.82 -17.32 2.39
C GLY A 62 -1.97 -16.05 2.54
N VAL A 63 -2.32 -14.94 1.89
CA VAL A 63 -1.66 -13.65 2.17
C VAL A 63 -2.07 -13.15 3.55
N ASP A 64 -1.07 -12.90 4.40
CA ASP A 64 -1.27 -12.51 5.80
C ASP A 64 -1.82 -11.08 5.91
N ALA A 65 -2.96 -10.91 6.57
CA ALA A 65 -3.58 -9.61 6.80
C ALA A 65 -2.66 -8.64 7.57
N SER A 66 -1.79 -9.15 8.45
CA SER A 66 -0.82 -8.34 9.18
C SER A 66 0.23 -7.70 8.28
N LEU A 67 0.59 -8.37 7.17
CA LEU A 67 1.49 -7.79 6.16
C LEU A 67 0.83 -6.60 5.46
N ILE A 68 -0.45 -6.74 5.11
CA ILE A 68 -1.21 -5.67 4.45
C ILE A 68 -1.32 -4.45 5.37
N GLN A 69 -1.54 -4.67 6.66
CA GLN A 69 -1.55 -3.59 7.65
C GLN A 69 -0.18 -2.91 7.79
N ALA A 70 0.92 -3.68 7.81
CA ALA A 70 2.27 -3.13 7.88
C ALA A 70 2.59 -2.24 6.66
N ILE A 71 2.16 -2.65 5.46
CA ILE A 71 2.27 -1.84 4.24
C ILE A 71 1.49 -0.52 4.39
N ALA A 72 0.24 -0.56 4.86
CA ALA A 72 -0.57 0.63 5.06
C ALA A 72 0.08 1.63 6.03
N ASN A 73 0.59 1.14 7.16
CA ASN A 73 1.27 1.97 8.15
C ASN A 73 2.53 2.63 7.57
N THR A 74 3.30 1.88 6.77
CA THR A 74 4.50 2.40 6.10
C THR A 74 4.14 3.53 5.14
N ILE A 75 3.09 3.36 4.36
CA ILE A 75 2.58 4.40 3.44
C ILE A 75 2.15 5.65 4.23
N GLU A 76 1.43 5.47 5.35
CA GLU A 76 0.99 6.58 6.19
C GLU A 76 2.18 7.40 6.74
N VAL A 77 3.25 6.73 7.17
CA VAL A 77 4.46 7.43 7.65
C VAL A 77 5.17 8.15 6.51
N ALA A 78 5.26 7.54 5.32
CA ALA A 78 5.96 8.12 4.17
C ALA A 78 5.20 9.29 3.51
N ALA A 79 3.89 9.40 3.75
CA ALA A 79 3.05 10.47 3.20
C ALA A 79 2.97 11.73 4.08
N LYS A 80 3.50 11.67 5.31
CA LYS A 80 3.62 12.81 6.24
C LYS A 80 4.93 13.57 6.01
#